data_AF-A0A7J0A9T1-F1
#
_entry.id   AF-A0A7J0A9T1-F1
#
_cell.length_a   1.000
_cell.length_b   1.000
_cell.length_c   1.000
_cell.angle_alpha   90.00
_cell.angle_beta   90.00
_cell.angle_gamma   90.00
#
_symmetry.space_group_name_H-M   'P 1'
#
loop_
_entity.id
_entity.type
_entity.pdbx_description
1 polymer ?
#
loop_
_entity_poly.entity_id
_entity_poly.type
_entity_poly.pdbx_seq_one_letter_code
_entity_poly.pdbx_strand_id
1 'polypeptide(L)'
;MRTYSLEVATTLKIRHYKRMNKDIKKFLDFPTESSAQIINRKEVEVTAPDGEVFTVYCQIGALLNEETRNYELHWLEVLFDKNFSLDKEGMVQNIWREAMQFGIGNVLGISTGTRHTDRARIGARIREIREARGMEARDLAKLAGIDAANLSRIENGKYSVGFDILAKIATALGKKVDFIDL
;
A
#
# COMPACT_ATOMS: atom_id res chain seq x y z
N MET A 1 -13.82 -28.53 7.57
CA MET A 1 -13.46 -27.77 8.80
C MET A 1 -12.23 -28.40 9.43
N ARG A 2 -11.05 -27.78 9.25
CA ARG A 2 -9.92 -27.91 10.17
C ARG A 2 -9.46 -26.50 10.48
N THR A 3 -10.05 -25.97 11.53
CA THR A 3 -9.65 -24.76 12.23
C THR A 3 -8.20 -24.94 12.68
N TYR A 4 -7.28 -24.21 12.04
CA TYR A 4 -5.98 -23.93 12.64
C TYR A 4 -6.24 -23.00 13.83
N SER A 5 -6.18 -23.54 15.04
CA SER A 5 -6.54 -22.85 16.27
C SER A 5 -5.48 -21.81 16.67
N LEU A 6 -5.97 -20.65 17.11
CA LEU A 6 -5.23 -19.51 17.66
C LEU A 6 -4.23 -19.87 18.79
N GLU A 7 -4.32 -21.05 19.40
CA GLU A 7 -3.39 -21.56 20.40
C GLU A 7 -1.98 -21.84 19.85
N VAL A 8 -1.87 -22.25 18.59
CA VAL A 8 -0.56 -22.54 17.96
C VAL A 8 0.25 -21.26 17.78
N ALA A 9 -0.41 -20.16 17.40
CA ALA A 9 0.23 -18.85 17.25
C ALA A 9 0.58 -18.19 18.60
N THR A 10 -0.19 -18.46 19.65
CA THR A 10 -0.02 -17.84 20.98
C THR A 10 1.09 -18.52 21.80
N THR A 11 1.29 -19.83 21.62
CA THR A 11 2.32 -20.60 22.37
C THR A 11 3.75 -20.32 21.88
N LEU A 12 3.90 -19.83 20.65
CA LEU A 12 5.21 -19.55 20.06
C LEU A 12 5.86 -18.31 20.68
N LYS A 13 5.10 -17.32 21.17
CA LYS A 13 5.66 -15.99 21.41
C LYS A 13 6.41 -15.72 22.72
N ILE A 14 6.28 -16.57 23.74
CA ILE A 14 6.97 -16.35 25.04
C ILE A 14 8.21 -17.24 25.20
N ARG A 15 8.37 -18.29 24.38
CA ARG A 15 9.56 -19.20 24.40
C ARG A 15 10.49 -19.06 23.18
N HIS A 16 10.13 -18.29 22.15
CA HIS A 16 10.81 -18.30 20.84
C HIS A 16 12.17 -17.61 20.73
N TYR A 17 12.51 -16.66 21.60
CA TYR A 17 13.72 -15.84 21.39
C TYR A 17 15.05 -16.59 21.61
N LYS A 18 15.02 -17.81 22.18
CA LYS A 18 16.24 -18.59 22.50
C LYS A 18 16.37 -19.94 21.78
N ARG A 19 15.44 -20.35 20.92
CA ARG A 19 15.46 -21.70 20.35
C ARG A 19 14.96 -21.75 18.91
N MET A 20 15.58 -21.02 17.99
CA MET A 20 15.19 -21.12 16.58
C MET A 20 16.28 -20.65 15.62
N ASN A 21 17.04 -21.61 15.06
CA ASN A 21 17.88 -21.37 13.87
C ASN A 21 17.35 -22.13 12.64
N LYS A 22 16.49 -23.15 12.82
CA LYS A 22 16.01 -24.01 11.73
C LYS A 22 14.66 -23.57 11.15
N ASP A 23 13.80 -22.95 11.96
CA ASP A 23 12.46 -22.53 11.53
C ASP A 23 12.45 -21.11 10.93
N ILE A 24 13.46 -20.28 11.22
CA ILE A 24 13.62 -18.95 10.61
C ILE A 24 13.84 -19.08 9.10
N LYS A 25 14.76 -19.96 8.67
CA LYS A 25 15.04 -20.14 7.23
C LYS A 25 13.80 -20.61 6.45
N LYS A 26 13.05 -21.57 6.99
CA LYS A 26 11.80 -22.03 6.37
C LYS A 26 10.74 -20.94 6.29
N PHE A 27 10.69 -20.06 7.28
CA PHE A 27 9.79 -18.92 7.26
C PHE A 27 10.21 -17.91 6.20
N LEU A 28 11.50 -17.55 6.12
CA LEU A 28 12.03 -16.65 5.09
C LEU A 28 11.91 -17.20 3.66
N ASP A 29 11.88 -18.52 3.49
CA ASP A 29 11.68 -19.18 2.19
C ASP A 29 10.18 -19.25 1.80
N PHE A 30 9.25 -18.81 2.66
CA PHE A 30 7.82 -18.78 2.34
C PHE A 30 7.55 -17.73 1.25
N PRO A 31 6.91 -18.08 0.12
CA PRO A 31 6.71 -17.13 -0.96
C PRO A 31 5.62 -16.11 -0.59
N THR A 32 5.86 -14.85 -0.93
CA THR A 32 4.89 -13.76 -0.83
C THR A 32 4.78 -13.01 -2.16
N GLU A 33 3.59 -12.53 -2.48
CA GLU A 33 3.37 -11.57 -3.57
C GLU A 33 3.66 -10.14 -3.10
N SER A 34 3.40 -9.85 -1.83
CA SER A 34 3.82 -8.60 -1.20
C SER A 34 5.33 -8.52 -1.00
N SER A 35 5.84 -7.29 -1.00
CA SER A 35 7.25 -7.00 -0.70
C SER A 35 7.38 -5.81 0.26
N ALA A 36 8.33 -5.88 1.19
CA ALA A 36 8.57 -4.84 2.20
C ALA A 36 9.98 -4.27 2.11
N GLN A 37 10.10 -2.94 2.19
CA GLN A 37 11.37 -2.22 2.16
C GLN A 37 11.46 -1.17 3.27
N ILE A 38 12.60 -1.13 3.96
CA ILE A 38 12.86 -0.13 5.00
C ILE A 38 13.14 1.22 4.34
N ILE A 39 12.34 2.23 4.68
CA ILE A 39 12.57 3.61 4.23
C ILE A 39 13.44 4.34 5.25
N ASN A 40 13.10 4.24 6.52
CA ASN A 40 13.89 4.77 7.62
C ASN A 40 13.59 4.02 8.94
N ARG A 41 14.14 4.49 10.06
CA ARG A 41 14.01 3.83 11.39
C ARG A 41 12.57 3.72 11.93
N LYS A 42 11.60 4.42 11.32
CA LYS A 42 10.21 4.47 11.78
C LYS A 42 9.21 4.06 10.71
N GLU A 43 9.67 3.81 9.49
CA GLU A 43 8.82 3.64 8.32
C GLU A 43 9.33 2.51 7.43
N VAL A 44 8.41 1.60 7.11
CA VAL A 44 8.58 0.55 6.12
C VAL A 44 7.50 0.71 5.06
N GLU A 45 7.90 0.67 3.80
CA GLU A 45 6.96 0.57 2.69
C GLU A 45 6.66 -0.90 2.41
N VAL A 46 5.38 -1.23 2.27
CA VAL A 46 4.92 -2.55 1.86
C VAL A 46 4.13 -2.40 0.58
N THR A 47 4.57 -3.05 -0.49
CA THR A 47 3.81 -3.19 -1.73
C THR A 47 2.92 -4.42 -1.61
N ALA A 48 1.61 -4.24 -1.68
CA ALA A 48 0.62 -5.31 -1.65
C ALA A 48 0.56 -6.07 -3.00
N PRO A 49 -0.15 -7.21 -3.10
CA PRO A 49 -0.23 -8.02 -4.33
C PRO A 49 -0.73 -7.28 -5.57
N ASP A 50 -1.60 -6.27 -5.39
CA ASP A 50 -2.12 -5.43 -6.49
C ASP A 50 -1.20 -4.26 -6.87
N GLY A 51 -0.02 -4.17 -6.24
CA GLY A 51 0.94 -3.09 -6.44
C GLY A 51 0.63 -1.82 -5.63
N GLU A 52 -0.42 -1.80 -4.79
CA GLU A 52 -0.62 -0.66 -3.89
C GLU A 52 0.44 -0.62 -2.79
N VAL A 53 1.10 0.53 -2.65
CA VAL A 53 2.11 0.74 -1.61
C VAL A 53 1.46 1.31 -0.35
N PHE A 54 1.83 0.77 0.80
CA PHE A 54 1.41 1.19 2.13
C PHE A 54 2.64 1.58 2.93
N THR A 55 2.51 2.61 3.76
CA THR A 55 3.53 2.99 4.73
C THR A 55 3.11 2.41 6.08
N VAL A 56 3.91 1.49 6.59
CA VAL A 56 3.75 0.94 7.93
C VAL A 56 4.67 1.73 8.87
N TYR A 57 4.07 2.41 9.84
CA TYR A 57 4.79 3.10 10.90
C TYR A 57 5.16 2.08 11.97
N CYS A 58 6.42 1.69 12.01
CA CYS A 58 6.90 0.62 12.88
C CYS A 58 8.38 0.82 13.20
N GLN A 59 8.84 0.23 14.30
CA GLN A 59 10.25 0.32 14.71
C GLN A 59 11.00 -0.93 14.28
N ILE A 60 11.04 -1.18 12.98
CA ILE A 60 11.82 -2.29 12.42
C ILE A 60 13.31 -1.96 12.55
N GLY A 61 14.08 -2.89 13.11
CA GLY A 61 15.53 -2.75 13.26
C GLY A 61 16.01 -1.85 14.41
N ALA A 62 15.19 -1.58 15.44
CA ALA A 62 15.67 -0.94 16.66
C ALA A 62 16.65 -1.84 17.47
N LEU A 63 16.67 -3.15 17.22
CA LEU A 63 17.52 -4.15 17.88
C LEU A 63 18.12 -5.15 16.86
N LEU A 64 19.42 -5.00 16.58
CA LEU A 64 20.47 -6.00 16.17
C LEU A 64 20.24 -6.98 14.97
N ASN A 65 21.23 -6.95 14.05
CA ASN A 65 21.55 -7.86 12.92
C ASN A 65 20.57 -7.94 11.72
N GLU A 66 21.12 -8.24 10.54
CA GLU A 66 20.40 -8.22 9.25
C GLU A 66 19.32 -9.30 9.14
N GLU A 67 19.56 -10.46 9.73
CA GLU A 67 18.63 -11.59 9.77
C GLU A 67 17.33 -11.23 10.49
N THR A 68 17.41 -10.53 11.63
CA THR A 68 16.23 -10.05 12.36
C THR A 68 15.41 -9.06 11.53
N ARG A 69 16.07 -8.14 10.81
CA ARG A 69 15.37 -7.19 9.93
C ARG A 69 14.64 -7.90 8.80
N ASN A 70 15.30 -8.87 8.15
CA ASN A 70 14.68 -9.63 7.07
C ASN A 70 13.49 -10.45 7.58
N TYR A 71 13.59 -11.01 8.79
CA TYR A 71 12.48 -11.71 9.43
C TYR A 71 11.28 -10.77 9.72
N GLU A 72 11.53 -9.58 10.25
CA GLU A 72 10.48 -8.58 10.52
C GLU A 72 9.82 -8.07 9.24
N LEU A 73 10.61 -7.81 8.18
CA LEU A 73 10.09 -7.43 6.86
C LEU A 73 9.21 -8.54 6.27
N HIS A 74 9.71 -9.77 6.29
CA HIS A 74 8.98 -10.90 5.74
C HIS A 74 7.65 -11.16 6.47
N TRP A 75 7.60 -10.89 7.77
CA TRP A 75 6.33 -10.93 8.50
C TRP A 75 5.31 -9.89 8.02
N LEU A 76 5.75 -8.68 7.64
CA LEU A 76 4.84 -7.69 7.05
C LEU A 76 4.34 -8.18 5.70
N GLU A 77 5.19 -8.78 4.88
CA GLU A 77 4.79 -9.36 3.58
C GLU A 77 3.71 -10.43 3.76
N VAL A 78 3.94 -11.38 4.67
CA VAL A 78 2.97 -12.43 5.00
C VAL A 78 1.66 -11.86 5.54
N LEU A 79 1.72 -10.83 6.39
CA LEU A 79 0.53 -10.17 6.95
C LEU A 79 -0.30 -9.50 5.85
N PHE A 80 0.35 -8.82 4.91
CA PHE A 80 -0.32 -8.14 3.79
C PHE A 80 -0.94 -9.15 2.82
N ASP A 81 -0.24 -10.24 2.47
CA ASP A 81 -0.79 -11.30 1.63
C ASP A 81 -1.99 -11.98 2.28
N LYS A 82 -1.87 -12.36 3.56
CA LYS A 82 -2.93 -13.04 4.30
C LYS A 82 -4.21 -12.20 4.40
N ASN A 83 -4.06 -10.90 4.63
CA ASN A 83 -5.18 -9.99 4.85
C ASN A 83 -5.60 -9.26 3.58
N PHE A 84 -5.02 -9.59 2.42
CA PHE A 84 -5.28 -8.87 1.18
C PHE A 84 -6.77 -8.82 0.85
N SER A 85 -7.25 -7.61 0.59
CA SER A 85 -8.64 -7.35 0.19
C SER A 85 -8.70 -6.15 -0.75
N LEU A 86 -9.77 -6.08 -1.53
CA LEU A 86 -10.13 -4.88 -2.29
C LEU A 86 -10.68 -3.78 -1.38
N ASP A 87 -11.33 -4.16 -0.27
CA ASP A 87 -11.66 -3.22 0.82
C ASP A 87 -10.39 -2.91 1.61
N LYS A 88 -9.71 -1.83 1.21
CA LYS A 88 -8.43 -1.41 1.80
C LYS A 88 -8.58 -0.93 3.24
N GLU A 89 -9.73 -0.36 3.59
CA GLU A 89 -9.97 0.08 4.96
C GLU A 89 -10.10 -1.13 5.89
N GLY A 90 -10.94 -2.10 5.52
CA GLY A 90 -11.07 -3.37 6.25
C GLY A 90 -9.75 -4.15 6.30
N MET A 91 -9.02 -4.20 5.17
CA MET A 91 -7.68 -4.81 5.10
C MET A 91 -6.73 -4.21 6.13
N VAL A 92 -6.57 -2.88 6.14
CA VAL A 92 -5.65 -2.18 7.04
C VAL A 92 -6.04 -2.40 8.51
N GLN A 93 -7.33 -2.39 8.83
CA GLN A 93 -7.82 -2.68 10.18
C GLN A 93 -7.50 -4.11 10.63
N ASN A 94 -7.63 -5.09 9.74
CA ASN A 94 -7.30 -6.48 10.03
C ASN A 94 -5.80 -6.67 10.22
N ILE A 95 -4.97 -6.10 9.33
CA ILE A 95 -3.51 -6.13 9.47
C ILE A 95 -3.08 -5.52 10.81
N TRP A 96 -3.63 -4.35 11.18
CA TRP A 96 -3.31 -3.70 12.44
C TRP A 96 -3.70 -4.57 13.65
N ARG A 97 -4.90 -5.16 13.63
CA ARG A 97 -5.39 -6.05 14.70
C ARG A 97 -4.47 -7.26 14.89
N GLU A 98 -4.10 -7.92 13.79
CA GLU A 98 -3.21 -9.08 13.84
C GLU A 98 -1.79 -8.69 14.26
N ALA A 99 -1.25 -7.59 13.73
CA ALA A 99 0.07 -7.09 14.11
C ALA A 99 0.14 -6.77 15.61
N MET A 100 -0.92 -6.19 16.20
CA MET A 100 -1.01 -5.97 17.64
C MET A 100 -1.12 -7.28 18.43
N GLN A 101 -2.03 -8.17 18.04
CA GLN A 101 -2.25 -9.45 18.72
C GLN A 101 -0.97 -10.28 18.76
N PHE A 102 -0.24 -10.31 17.64
CA PHE A 102 1.00 -11.05 17.50
C PHE A 102 2.22 -10.19 17.74
N GLY A 103 2.12 -8.95 18.27
CA GLY A 103 3.20 -7.99 18.50
C GLY A 103 4.31 -7.98 17.45
N ILE A 104 3.93 -7.94 16.17
CA ILE A 104 4.85 -7.97 15.03
C ILE A 104 5.33 -6.55 14.75
N GLY A 105 6.65 -6.37 14.60
CA GLY A 105 7.28 -5.13 14.12
C GLY A 105 7.09 -3.87 14.96
N ASN A 106 6.43 -3.94 16.12
CA ASN A 106 5.97 -2.75 16.86
C ASN A 106 5.19 -1.78 15.94
N VAL A 107 4.21 -2.30 15.19
CA VAL A 107 3.36 -1.48 14.32
C VAL A 107 2.57 -0.47 15.16
N LEU A 108 2.79 0.81 14.89
CA LEU A 108 2.12 1.96 15.50
C LEU A 108 0.96 2.46 14.64
N GLY A 109 1.03 2.26 13.32
CA GLY A 109 -0.01 2.66 12.38
C GLY A 109 0.33 2.22 10.96
N ILE A 110 -0.67 2.26 10.08
CA ILE A 110 -0.54 1.91 8.66
C ILE A 110 -1.25 3.02 7.88
N SER A 111 -0.62 3.53 6.82
CA SER A 111 -1.25 4.50 5.94
C SER A 111 -2.44 3.90 5.21
N THR A 112 -3.32 4.73 4.65
CA THR A 112 -4.48 4.27 3.86
C THR A 112 -4.10 3.71 2.48
N GLY A 113 -2.84 3.28 2.30
CA GLY A 113 -2.25 2.95 1.02
C GLY A 113 -2.10 4.17 0.12
N THR A 114 -1.52 3.96 -1.06
CA THR A 114 -1.48 5.03 -2.06
C THR A 114 -2.86 5.34 -2.65
N ARG A 115 -3.93 4.55 -2.41
CA ARG A 115 -5.23 4.70 -3.11
C ARG A 115 -5.06 4.72 -4.63
N HIS A 116 -4.27 3.78 -5.15
CA HIS A 116 -4.02 3.68 -6.58
C HIS A 116 -5.33 3.47 -7.35
N THR A 117 -6.25 2.70 -6.79
CA THR A 117 -7.58 2.47 -7.35
C THR A 117 -8.35 3.78 -7.58
N ASP A 118 -8.41 4.67 -6.59
CA ASP A 118 -9.06 5.98 -6.72
C ASP A 118 -8.39 6.86 -7.76
N ARG A 119 -7.05 6.90 -7.76
CA ARG A 119 -6.30 7.68 -8.75
C ARG A 119 -6.48 7.15 -10.15
N ALA A 120 -6.48 5.83 -10.32
CA ALA A 120 -6.71 5.19 -11.61
C ALA A 120 -8.13 5.47 -12.10
N ARG A 121 -9.15 5.40 -11.23
CA ARG A 121 -10.54 5.75 -11.57
C ARG A 121 -10.68 7.20 -12.00
N ILE A 122 -10.15 8.15 -11.24
CA ILE A 122 -10.20 9.58 -11.57
C ILE A 122 -9.40 9.85 -12.85
N GLY A 123 -8.20 9.29 -12.97
CA GLY A 123 -7.34 9.43 -14.14
C GLY A 123 -7.98 8.90 -15.42
N ALA A 124 -8.57 7.71 -15.37
CA ALA A 124 -9.32 7.13 -16.48
C ALA A 124 -10.49 8.03 -16.88
N ARG A 125 -11.21 8.60 -15.91
CA ARG A 125 -12.33 9.50 -16.20
C ARG A 125 -11.88 10.80 -16.89
N ILE A 126 -10.72 11.35 -16.50
CA ILE A 126 -10.11 12.50 -17.18
C ILE A 126 -9.81 12.15 -18.64
N ARG A 127 -9.17 11.00 -18.86
CA ARG A 127 -8.81 10.50 -20.19
C ARG A 127 -10.04 10.30 -21.08
N GLU A 128 -11.08 9.65 -20.57
CA GLU A 128 -12.33 9.43 -21.30
C GLU A 128 -12.96 10.75 -21.78
N ILE A 129 -13.07 11.76 -20.90
CA ILE A 129 -13.68 13.04 -21.23
C ILE A 129 -12.81 13.81 -22.24
N ARG A 130 -11.48 13.71 -22.10
CA ARG A 130 -10.52 14.28 -23.04
C ARG A 130 -10.66 13.67 -24.44
N GLU A 131 -10.64 12.34 -24.53
CA GLU A 131 -10.77 11.60 -25.80
C GLU A 131 -12.13 11.83 -26.45
N ALA A 132 -13.22 11.89 -25.67
CA ALA A 132 -14.55 12.23 -26.17
C ALA A 132 -14.65 13.64 -26.77
N ARG A 133 -13.68 14.52 -26.49
CA ARG A 133 -13.56 15.87 -27.07
C ARG A 133 -12.55 15.95 -28.21
N GLY A 134 -11.95 14.83 -28.61
CA GLY A 134 -10.91 14.80 -29.65
C GLY A 134 -9.63 15.53 -29.25
N MET A 135 -9.32 15.62 -27.96
CA MET A 135 -8.12 16.29 -27.45
C MET A 135 -6.98 15.28 -27.26
N GLU A 136 -5.78 15.62 -27.70
CA GLU A 136 -4.57 14.90 -27.31
C GLU A 136 -4.17 15.25 -25.86
N ALA A 137 -3.40 14.38 -25.21
CA ALA A 137 -2.90 14.63 -23.85
C ALA A 137 -2.17 15.98 -23.75
N ARG A 138 -1.34 16.32 -24.74
CA ARG A 138 -0.64 17.61 -24.80
C ARG A 138 -1.57 18.82 -24.85
N ASP A 139 -2.76 18.69 -25.45
CA ASP A 139 -3.70 19.79 -25.62
C ASP A 139 -4.35 20.10 -24.27
N LEU A 140 -4.82 19.08 -23.57
CA LEU A 140 -5.37 19.24 -22.22
C LEU A 140 -4.32 19.73 -21.23
N ALA A 141 -3.09 19.18 -21.30
CA ALA A 141 -2.00 19.61 -20.43
C ALA A 141 -1.71 21.12 -20.59
N LYS A 142 -1.66 21.59 -21.84
CA LYS A 142 -1.49 23.01 -22.16
C LYS A 142 -2.63 23.87 -21.61
N LEU A 143 -3.89 23.44 -21.77
CA LEU A 143 -5.06 24.16 -21.24
C LEU A 143 -5.08 24.22 -19.71
N ALA A 144 -4.65 23.13 -19.06
CA ALA A 144 -4.57 23.05 -17.60
C ALA A 144 -3.30 23.71 -17.02
N GLY A 145 -2.36 24.14 -17.86
CA GLY A 145 -1.09 24.75 -17.45
C GLY A 145 -0.17 23.77 -16.72
N ILE A 146 -0.12 22.52 -17.17
CA ILE A 146 0.74 21.46 -16.62
C ILE A 146 1.55 20.78 -17.71
N ASP A 147 2.55 20.00 -17.31
CA ASP A 147 3.33 19.17 -18.22
C ASP A 147 2.55 17.95 -18.74
N ALA A 148 2.78 17.56 -19.99
CA ALA A 148 2.09 16.45 -20.64
C ALA A 148 2.46 15.08 -20.04
N ALA A 149 3.69 14.90 -19.56
CA ALA A 149 4.08 13.69 -18.84
C ALA A 149 3.38 13.64 -17.47
N ASN A 150 3.24 14.77 -16.79
CA ASN A 150 2.43 14.84 -15.57
C ASN A 150 0.98 14.46 -15.82
N LEU A 151 0.34 15.01 -16.86
CA LEU A 151 -1.02 14.61 -17.22
C LEU A 151 -1.10 13.10 -17.51
N SER A 152 -0.16 12.54 -18.27
CA SER A 152 -0.14 11.10 -18.56
C SER A 152 -0.04 10.26 -17.30
N ARG A 153 0.81 10.65 -16.33
CA ARG A 153 0.90 9.95 -15.04
C ARG A 153 -0.39 10.04 -14.24
N ILE A 154 -1.07 11.18 -14.27
CA ILE A 154 -2.37 11.38 -13.62
C ILE A 154 -3.42 10.47 -14.25
N GLU A 155 -3.54 10.47 -15.59
CA GLU A 155 -4.51 9.64 -16.31
C GLU A 155 -4.31 8.14 -16.07
N ASN A 156 -3.07 7.72 -15.80
CA ASN A 156 -2.73 6.33 -15.48
C ASN A 156 -2.76 6.02 -13.97
N GLY A 157 -3.19 6.95 -13.11
CA GLY A 157 -3.23 6.75 -11.65
C GLY A 157 -1.86 6.68 -10.95
N LYS A 158 -0.77 6.96 -11.68
CA LYS A 158 0.64 6.88 -11.22
C LYS A 158 1.15 8.14 -10.54
N TYR A 159 0.28 9.12 -10.31
CA TYR A 159 0.62 10.37 -9.63
C TYR A 159 -0.51 10.87 -8.76
N SER A 160 -0.20 11.14 -7.49
CA SER A 160 -1.13 11.77 -6.55
C SER A 160 -1.24 13.26 -6.87
N VAL A 161 -2.26 13.61 -7.64
CA VAL A 161 -2.49 14.99 -8.06
C VAL A 161 -3.06 15.81 -6.90
N GLY A 162 -2.48 16.98 -6.65
CA GLY A 162 -3.04 17.95 -5.70
C GLY A 162 -4.37 18.52 -6.21
N PHE A 163 -5.24 18.94 -5.29
CA PHE A 163 -6.59 19.43 -5.61
C PHE A 163 -6.57 20.59 -6.64
N ASP A 164 -5.68 21.56 -6.50
CA ASP A 164 -5.60 22.71 -7.41
C ASP A 164 -5.33 22.30 -8.86
N ILE A 165 -4.44 21.33 -9.07
CA ILE A 165 -4.15 20.80 -10.41
C ILE A 165 -5.36 20.03 -10.94
N LEU A 166 -5.98 19.20 -10.10
CA LEU A 166 -7.20 18.47 -10.47
C LEU A 166 -8.32 19.43 -10.89
N ALA A 167 -8.51 20.53 -10.15
CA ALA A 167 -9.48 21.57 -10.46
C ALA A 167 -9.16 22.32 -11.77
N LYS A 168 -7.89 22.59 -12.07
CA LYS A 168 -7.46 23.16 -13.37
C LYS A 168 -7.79 22.22 -14.53
N ILE A 169 -7.47 20.93 -14.39
CA ILE A 169 -7.81 19.90 -15.39
C ILE A 169 -9.32 19.83 -15.59
N ALA A 170 -10.10 19.77 -14.50
CA ALA A 170 -11.56 19.75 -14.57
C ALA A 170 -12.11 21.00 -15.29
N THR A 171 -11.59 22.19 -14.97
CA THR A 171 -11.99 23.46 -15.60
C THR A 171 -11.67 23.48 -17.09
N ALA A 172 -10.47 23.02 -17.50
CA ALA A 172 -10.11 22.87 -18.91
C ALA A 172 -11.03 21.90 -19.65
N LEU A 173 -11.51 20.87 -18.96
CA LEU A 173 -12.55 19.95 -19.43
C LEU A 173 -13.98 20.48 -19.23
N GLY A 174 -14.20 21.75 -18.83
CA GLY A 174 -15.54 22.29 -18.59
C GLY A 174 -16.35 21.47 -17.58
N LYS A 175 -15.69 20.93 -16.57
CA LYS A 175 -16.24 20.13 -15.46
C LYS A 175 -15.92 20.81 -14.12
N LYS A 176 -16.49 20.26 -13.05
CA LYS A 176 -16.15 20.56 -11.66
C LYS A 176 -15.81 19.26 -10.95
N VAL A 177 -14.93 19.34 -9.95
CA VAL A 177 -14.67 18.23 -9.02
C VAL A 177 -15.85 18.17 -8.05
N ASP A 178 -16.38 16.97 -7.81
CA ASP A 178 -17.54 16.74 -6.96
C ASP A 178 -17.41 15.38 -6.24
N PHE A 179 -18.15 15.22 -5.14
CA PHE A 179 -18.28 13.95 -4.45
C PHE A 179 -19.40 13.12 -5.07
N ILE A 180 -19.19 11.81 -5.15
CA ILE A 180 -20.19 10.84 -5.62
C ILE A 180 -20.46 9.82 -4.52
N ASP A 181 -21.65 9.21 -4.53
CA ASP A 181 -21.99 8.12 -3.62
C ASP A 181 -21.03 6.93 -3.81
N LEU A 182 -20.81 6.19 -2.73
CA LEU A 182 -20.03 4.95 -2.71
C LEU A 182 -20.81 3.77 -3.31
#